data_AF-A0A1I0FGB8-F1
#
_entry.id   AF-A0A1I0FGB8-F1
#
_cell.length_a   1.000
_cell.length_b   1.000
_cell.length_c   1.000
_cell.angle_alpha   90.00
_cell.angle_beta   90.00
_cell.angle_gamma   90.00
#
_symmetry.space_group_name_H-M   'P 1'
#
loop_
_entity.id
_entity.type
_entity.pdbx_description
1 polymer ?
#
loop_
_entity_poly.entity_id
_entity_poly.type
_entity_poly.pdbx_seq_one_letter_code
_entity_poly.pdbx_strand_id
1 'polypeptide(L)'
;MRTMRLVTAGVVVILLAGLFVLAMNPVWRDDARLQAFYERVVAYPLPPNTRDIFPMDRDVVFGKNLVGGGGSYCDYRVRLTLQTALTPQEIRRHYDHAAIAGAEAKAEISLYFREQDPAGGRRVILEAYDSHDWDWDWRCY
;
A
#
# COMPACT_ATOMS: atom_id res chain seq x y z
N MET A 1 13.43 -46.69 -22.86
CA MET A 1 13.77 -45.28 -23.21
C MET A 1 12.63 -44.28 -22.99
N ARG A 2 11.36 -44.58 -23.28
CA ARG A 2 10.24 -43.61 -23.16
C ARG A 2 9.88 -43.24 -21.71
N THR A 3 9.89 -44.23 -20.81
CA THR A 3 9.64 -44.06 -19.36
C THR A 3 10.71 -43.23 -18.66
N MET A 4 11.99 -43.45 -18.99
CA MET A 4 13.11 -42.68 -18.42
C MET A 4 13.05 -41.19 -18.79
N ARG A 5 12.63 -40.85 -20.02
CA ARG A 5 12.42 -39.46 -20.44
C ARG A 5 11.24 -38.78 -19.72
N LEU A 6 10.17 -39.53 -19.43
CA LEU A 6 9.01 -39.02 -18.68
C LEU A 6 9.37 -38.74 -17.21
N VAL A 7 10.17 -39.60 -16.59
CA VAL A 7 10.64 -39.40 -15.20
C VAL A 7 11.55 -38.17 -15.11
N THR A 8 12.53 -38.02 -16.02
CA THR A 8 13.39 -36.82 -16.03
C THR A 8 12.59 -35.54 -16.25
N ALA A 9 11.64 -35.55 -17.20
CA ALA A 9 10.78 -34.40 -17.45
C ALA A 9 9.92 -34.03 -16.23
N GLY A 10 9.35 -35.02 -15.53
CA GLY A 10 8.60 -34.80 -14.30
C GLY A 10 9.44 -34.16 -13.19
N VAL A 11 10.67 -34.65 -12.97
CA VAL A 11 11.59 -34.08 -11.97
C VAL A 11 11.95 -32.63 -12.29
N VAL A 12 12.24 -32.32 -13.56
CA VAL A 12 12.55 -30.94 -13.98
C VAL A 12 11.36 -30.01 -13.72
N VAL A 13 10.14 -30.44 -14.05
CA VAL A 13 8.93 -29.63 -13.81
C VAL A 13 8.73 -29.36 -12.32
N ILE A 14 8.93 -30.37 -11.45
CA ILE A 14 8.81 -30.20 -10.00
C ILE A 14 9.82 -29.19 -9.47
N LEU A 15 11.08 -29.28 -9.91
CA LEU A 15 12.13 -28.34 -9.49
C LEU A 15 11.82 -26.91 -9.94
N LEU A 16 11.36 -26.73 -11.18
CA LEU A 16 10.98 -25.41 -11.70
C LEU A 16 9.78 -24.82 -10.94
N ALA A 17 8.76 -25.63 -10.65
CA ALA A 17 7.60 -25.21 -9.88
C ALA A 17 7.99 -24.83 -8.44
N GLY A 18 8.86 -25.62 -7.81
CA GLY A 18 9.39 -25.32 -6.48
C GLY A 18 10.16 -24.00 -6.45
N LEU A 19 11.05 -23.77 -7.43
CA LEU A 19 11.80 -22.52 -7.55
C LEU A 19 10.88 -21.32 -7.79
N PHE A 20 9.86 -21.48 -8.64
CA PHE A 20 8.86 -20.44 -8.89
C PHE A 20 8.13 -20.05 -7.61
N VAL A 21 7.65 -21.03 -6.82
CA VAL A 21 6.98 -20.76 -5.55
C VAL A 21 7.91 -20.04 -4.57
N LEU A 22 9.18 -20.45 -4.47
CA LEU A 22 10.15 -19.77 -3.61
C LEU A 22 10.39 -18.32 -4.04
N ALA A 23 10.48 -18.05 -5.34
CA ALA A 23 10.67 -16.71 -5.87
C ALA A 23 9.42 -15.82 -5.72
N MET A 24 8.22 -16.39 -5.81
CA MET A 24 6.96 -15.65 -5.73
C MET A 24 6.41 -15.50 -4.31
N ASN A 25 6.88 -16.30 -3.34
CA ASN A 25 6.41 -16.23 -1.95
C ASN A 25 6.58 -14.82 -1.32
N PRO A 26 7.73 -14.11 -1.47
CA PRO A 26 7.84 -12.72 -0.99
C PRO A 26 6.80 -11.79 -1.63
N VAL A 27 6.61 -11.88 -2.95
CA VAL A 27 5.62 -11.08 -3.70
C VAL A 27 4.21 -11.27 -3.15
N TRP A 28 3.79 -12.52 -2.97
CA TRP A 28 2.45 -12.83 -2.44
C TRP A 28 2.26 -12.36 -0.99
N ARG A 29 3.31 -12.42 -0.18
CA ARG A 29 3.29 -11.91 1.19
C ARG A 29 3.08 -10.40 1.20
N ASP A 30 3.82 -9.67 0.38
CA ASP A 30 3.73 -8.21 0.34
C ASP A 30 2.44 -7.72 -0.32
N ASP A 31 1.91 -8.46 -1.30
CA ASP A 31 0.56 -8.19 -1.84
C ASP A 31 -0.53 -8.36 -0.76
N ALA A 32 -0.45 -9.43 0.04
CA ALA A 32 -1.40 -9.65 1.13
C ALA A 32 -1.28 -8.57 2.22
N ARG A 33 -0.07 -8.14 2.54
CA ARG A 33 0.19 -7.04 3.49
C ARG A 33 -0.34 -5.72 2.98
N LEU A 34 -0.08 -5.37 1.73
CA LEU A 34 -0.58 -4.16 1.08
C LEU A 34 -2.11 -4.12 1.06
N GLN A 35 -2.74 -5.24 0.70
CA GLN A 35 -4.20 -5.36 0.70
C GLN A 35 -4.78 -5.18 2.10
N ALA A 36 -4.22 -5.85 3.11
CA ALA A 36 -4.69 -5.71 4.48
C ALA A 36 -4.47 -4.29 5.03
N PHE A 37 -3.37 -3.64 4.65
CA PHE A 37 -3.09 -2.25 5.01
C PHE A 37 -4.11 -1.30 4.36
N TYR A 38 -4.38 -1.47 3.06
CA TYR A 38 -5.42 -0.74 2.35
C TYR A 38 -6.78 -0.85 3.06
N GLU A 39 -7.21 -2.06 3.41
CA GLU A 39 -8.47 -2.30 4.12
C GLU A 39 -8.56 -1.53 5.44
N ARG A 40 -7.47 -1.48 6.21
CA ARG A 40 -7.41 -0.71 7.46
C ARG A 40 -7.51 0.79 7.23
N VAL A 41 -6.82 1.32 6.21
CA VAL A 41 -6.84 2.74 5.87
C VAL A 41 -8.23 3.20 5.45
N VAL A 42 -8.92 2.42 4.61
CA VAL A 42 -10.27 2.79 4.14
C VAL A 42 -11.38 2.53 5.17
N ALA A 43 -11.14 1.62 6.13
CA ALA A 43 -12.06 1.38 7.24
C ALA A 43 -11.97 2.44 8.34
N TYR A 44 -10.87 3.21 8.41
CA TYR A 44 -10.74 4.28 9.40
C TYR A 44 -11.83 5.34 9.18
N PRO A 45 -12.53 5.77 10.24
CA PRO A 45 -13.67 6.68 10.10
C PRO A 45 -13.23 8.00 9.47
N LEU A 46 -13.93 8.41 8.41
CA LEU A 46 -13.72 9.72 7.80
C LEU A 46 -14.14 10.83 8.77
N PRO A 47 -13.52 12.01 8.70
CA PRO A 47 -13.98 13.18 9.43
C PRO A 47 -15.44 13.53 9.03
N PRO A 48 -16.21 14.19 9.90
CA PRO A 48 -17.55 14.63 9.55
C PRO A 48 -17.54 15.54 8.31
N ASN A 49 -18.62 15.54 7.53
CA ASN A 49 -18.74 16.31 6.30
C ASN A 49 -17.59 16.08 5.28
N THR A 50 -17.00 14.88 5.31
CA THR A 50 -15.94 14.46 4.40
C THR A 50 -16.40 13.24 3.62
N ARG A 51 -16.11 13.22 2.32
CA ARG A 51 -16.40 12.10 1.43
C ARG A 51 -15.22 11.81 0.53
N ASP A 52 -15.13 10.57 0.09
CA ASP A 52 -14.25 10.18 -1.01
C ASP A 52 -14.78 10.80 -2.31
N ILE A 53 -13.94 11.51 -3.07
CA ILE A 53 -14.35 12.13 -4.34
C ILE A 53 -14.41 11.08 -5.44
N PHE A 54 -13.44 10.18 -5.44
CA PHE A 54 -13.22 9.20 -6.49
C PHE A 54 -12.66 7.93 -5.84
N PRO A 55 -13.54 7.00 -5.40
CA PRO A 55 -13.08 5.72 -4.86
C PRO A 55 -12.24 4.90 -5.85
N MET A 56 -12.38 5.19 -7.14
CA MET A 56 -11.58 4.62 -8.23
C MET A 56 -10.17 5.23 -8.35
N ASP A 57 -9.94 6.43 -7.82
CA ASP A 57 -8.64 7.14 -7.87
C ASP A 57 -7.76 6.82 -6.65
N ARG A 58 -8.12 5.78 -5.89
CA ARG A 58 -7.29 5.29 -4.78
C ARG A 58 -6.02 4.69 -5.37
N ASP A 59 -4.89 5.26 -4.98
CA ASP A 59 -3.58 4.80 -5.42
C ASP A 59 -2.99 3.94 -4.30
N VAL A 60 -2.85 2.64 -4.57
CA VAL A 60 -2.38 1.61 -3.62
C VAL A 60 -1.16 0.96 -4.23
N VAL A 61 0.01 1.26 -3.68
CA VAL A 61 1.29 0.95 -4.31
C VAL A 61 2.23 0.33 -3.30
N PHE A 62 3.00 -0.63 -3.78
CA PHE A 62 4.17 -1.17 -3.10
C PHE A 62 5.40 -0.97 -3.99
N GLY A 63 6.52 -0.55 -3.41
CA GLY A 63 7.76 -0.39 -4.16
C GLY A 63 8.86 0.31 -3.40
N LYS A 64 10.01 0.44 -4.06
CA LYS A 64 11.21 1.07 -3.49
C LYS A 64 11.12 2.60 -3.51
N ASN A 65 11.52 3.25 -2.41
CA ASN A 65 11.68 4.71 -2.30
C ASN A 65 10.42 5.53 -2.69
N LEU A 66 9.21 5.04 -2.39
CA LEU A 66 7.97 5.79 -2.63
C LEU A 66 7.84 7.03 -1.75
N VAL A 67 8.41 7.00 -0.54
CA VAL A 67 8.40 8.12 0.41
C VAL A 67 9.63 9.04 0.23
N GLY A 68 10.58 8.62 -0.61
CA GLY A 68 11.79 9.36 -0.96
C GLY A 68 12.96 9.08 -0.02
N GLY A 69 14.17 9.04 -0.59
CA GLY A 69 15.38 8.64 0.11
C GLY A 69 16.24 7.75 -0.78
N GLY A 70 17.38 7.28 -0.24
CA GLY A 70 18.32 6.42 -0.95
C GLY A 70 18.61 5.10 -0.22
N GLY A 71 17.71 4.66 0.65
CA GLY A 71 17.90 3.46 1.48
C GLY A 71 17.51 2.17 0.76
N SER A 72 17.80 1.02 1.39
CA SER A 72 17.30 -0.29 0.97
C SER A 72 16.02 -0.64 1.74
N TYR A 73 14.96 0.11 1.50
CA TYR A 73 13.65 -0.16 2.10
C TYR A 73 12.58 -0.20 1.01
N CYS A 74 11.51 -0.92 1.33
CA CYS A 74 10.29 -0.97 0.56
C CYS A 74 9.22 -0.16 1.29
N ASP A 75 8.35 0.48 0.53
CA ASP A 75 7.24 1.25 1.05
C ASP A 75 5.91 0.64 0.60
N TYR A 76 4.96 0.59 1.52
CA TYR A 76 3.54 0.46 1.21
C TYR A 76 2.93 1.84 1.27
N ARG A 77 2.18 2.26 0.24
CA ARG A 77 1.48 3.55 0.22
C ARG A 77 0.03 3.38 -0.20
N VAL A 78 -0.87 3.96 0.58
CA VAL A 78 -2.30 4.08 0.28
C VAL A 78 -2.63 5.56 0.23
N ARG A 79 -3.06 6.04 -0.94
CA ARG A 79 -3.47 7.42 -1.14
C ARG A 79 -4.96 7.53 -1.40
N LEU A 80 -5.64 8.35 -0.61
CA LEU A 80 -7.04 8.68 -0.73
C LEU A 80 -7.22 10.15 -1.11
N THR A 81 -8.20 10.43 -1.98
CA THR A 81 -8.58 11.81 -2.33
C THR A 81 -9.95 12.15 -1.76
N LEU A 82 -9.96 13.03 -0.76
CA LEU A 82 -11.15 13.40 -0.01
C LEU A 82 -11.62 14.81 -0.39
N GLN A 83 -12.93 15.04 -0.33
CA GLN A 83 -13.54 16.38 -0.31
C GLN A 83 -14.18 16.62 1.03
N THR A 84 -13.92 17.77 1.61
CA THR A 84 -14.41 18.16 2.94
C THR A 84 -14.75 19.63 3.00
N ALA A 85 -15.73 20.00 3.82
CA ALA A 85 -15.97 21.41 4.17
C ALA A 85 -15.05 21.88 5.33
N LEU A 86 -14.32 20.97 5.96
CA LEU A 86 -13.49 21.26 7.13
C LEU A 86 -12.23 22.05 6.78
N THR A 87 -11.75 22.80 7.76
CA THR A 87 -10.46 23.48 7.74
C THR A 87 -9.30 22.47 7.79
N PRO A 88 -8.10 22.84 7.32
CA PRO A 88 -6.95 21.94 7.39
C PRO A 88 -6.60 21.56 8.83
N GLN A 89 -6.86 22.45 9.80
CA GLN A 89 -6.58 22.21 11.21
C GLN A 89 -7.52 21.17 11.83
N GLU A 90 -8.80 21.18 11.46
CA GLU A 90 -9.77 20.17 11.90
C GLU A 90 -9.42 18.79 11.34
N ILE A 91 -9.04 18.71 10.06
CA ILE A 91 -8.61 17.44 9.45
C ILE A 91 -7.33 16.93 10.11
N ARG A 92 -6.33 17.80 10.34
CA ARG A 92 -5.12 17.40 11.07
C ARG A 92 -5.44 16.85 12.44
N ARG A 93 -6.31 17.52 13.21
CA ARG A 93 -6.74 17.06 14.54
C ARG A 93 -7.40 15.68 14.50
N HIS A 94 -8.19 15.38 13.46
CA HIS A 94 -8.83 14.07 13.29
C HIS A 94 -7.80 12.94 13.09
N TYR A 95 -6.69 13.23 12.41
CA TYR A 95 -5.66 12.23 12.09
C TYR A 95 -4.44 12.25 13.02
N ASP A 96 -4.28 13.27 13.88
CA ASP A 96 -3.15 13.41 14.82
C ASP A 96 -3.01 12.21 15.77
N HIS A 97 -4.13 11.59 16.11
CA HIS A 97 -4.18 10.41 16.98
C HIS A 97 -4.66 9.15 16.24
N ALA A 98 -4.63 9.15 14.89
CA ALA A 98 -4.98 7.98 14.12
C ALA A 98 -4.01 6.83 14.44
N ALA A 99 -4.55 5.76 15.01
CA ALA A 99 -3.81 4.53 15.31
C ALA A 99 -4.07 3.47 14.24
N ILE A 100 -3.83 3.82 12.97
CA ILE A 100 -3.95 2.88 11.86
C ILE A 100 -2.70 1.99 11.86
N ALA A 101 -2.91 0.68 11.98
CA ALA A 101 -1.82 -0.27 11.81
C ALA A 101 -1.36 -0.27 10.34
N GLY A 102 -0.07 -0.09 10.13
CA GLY A 102 0.62 -0.24 8.85
C GLY A 102 0.67 -1.70 8.42
N ALA A 103 1.40 -1.99 7.35
CA ALA A 103 1.62 -3.35 6.85
C ALA A 103 2.44 -4.20 7.83
N GLU A 104 3.43 -3.60 8.47
CA GLU A 104 4.30 -4.21 9.48
C GLU A 104 4.35 -3.41 10.79
N ALA A 105 4.39 -2.08 10.71
CA ALA A 105 4.51 -1.18 11.85
C ALA A 105 3.27 -0.29 11.99
N LYS A 106 3.40 0.86 12.66
CA LYS A 106 2.34 1.87 12.70
C LYS A 106 2.40 2.68 11.40
N ALA A 107 1.25 2.91 10.77
CA ALA A 107 1.18 3.75 9.59
C ALA A 107 1.49 5.22 9.92
N GLU A 108 2.31 5.85 9.09
CA GLU A 108 2.48 7.29 9.06
C GLU A 108 1.44 7.93 8.14
N ILE A 109 0.95 9.11 8.51
CA ILE A 109 -0.13 9.81 7.80
C ILE A 109 0.36 11.19 7.36
N SER A 110 0.36 11.42 6.06
CA SER A 110 0.63 12.70 5.42
C SER A 110 -0.65 13.28 4.82
N LEU A 111 -0.85 14.59 5.01
CA LEU A 111 -2.04 15.31 4.56
C LEU A 111 -1.66 16.49 3.68
N TYR A 112 -2.10 16.47 2.43
CA TYR A 112 -1.87 17.54 1.46
C TYR A 112 -3.18 18.23 1.12
N PHE A 113 -3.23 19.54 1.33
CA PHE A 113 -4.44 20.35 1.17
C PHE A 113 -4.34 21.13 -0.13
N ARG A 114 -5.39 21.08 -0.97
CA ARG A 114 -5.56 22.05 -2.06
C ARG A 114 -6.36 23.26 -1.58
N GLU A 115 -6.31 24.32 -2.39
CA GLU A 115 -7.17 25.49 -2.22
C GLU A 115 -8.65 25.10 -2.23
N GLN A 116 -9.45 25.94 -1.57
CA GLN A 116 -10.89 25.73 -1.45
C GLN A 116 -11.56 26.03 -2.79
N ASP A 117 -12.48 25.17 -3.21
CA ASP A 117 -13.29 25.39 -4.40
C ASP A 117 -14.29 26.55 -4.17
N PRO A 118 -14.78 27.21 -5.24
CA PRO A 118 -15.76 28.28 -5.12
C PRO A 118 -17.10 27.85 -4.50
N ALA A 119 -17.37 26.54 -4.43
CA ALA A 119 -18.55 25.97 -3.80
C ALA A 119 -18.34 25.68 -2.29
N GLY A 120 -17.18 26.03 -1.73
CA GLY A 120 -16.84 25.90 -0.32
C GLY A 120 -16.24 24.55 0.09
N GLY A 121 -16.07 23.60 -0.83
CA GLY A 121 -15.39 22.33 -0.59
C GLY A 121 -13.87 22.45 -0.70
N ARG A 122 -13.12 21.68 0.10
CA ARG A 122 -11.67 21.56 0.03
C ARG A 122 -11.30 20.14 -0.35
N ARG A 123 -10.34 20.00 -1.27
CA ARG A 123 -9.72 18.71 -1.58
C ARG A 123 -8.54 18.44 -0.64
N VAL A 124 -8.50 17.26 -0.07
CA VAL A 124 -7.41 16.75 0.76
C VAL A 124 -6.92 15.44 0.19
N ILE A 125 -5.61 15.32 0.03
CA ILE A 125 -4.96 14.04 -0.28
C ILE A 125 -4.43 13.51 1.05
N LEU A 126 -4.91 12.33 1.44
CA LEU A 126 -4.38 11.58 2.57
C LEU A 126 -3.48 10.49 2.01
N GLU A 127 -2.23 10.46 2.46
CA GLU A 127 -1.30 9.38 2.17
C GLU A 127 -0.97 8.67 3.49
N ALA A 128 -1.32 7.38 3.55
CA ALA A 128 -0.89 6.50 4.62
C ALA A 128 0.25 5.64 4.08
N TYR A 129 1.37 5.60 4.81
CA TYR A 129 2.51 4.79 4.40
C TYR A 129 3.13 4.03 5.57
N ASP A 130 3.80 2.94 5.23
CA ASP A 130 4.58 2.12 6.13
C ASP A 130 5.79 1.58 5.35
N SER A 131 6.93 1.46 6.00
CA SER A 131 8.18 1.08 5.37
C SER A 131 8.80 -0.11 6.09
N HIS A 132 9.41 -1.02 5.33
CA HIS A 132 10.12 -2.16 5.90
C HIS A 132 11.44 -2.43 5.17
N ASP A 133 12.31 -3.16 5.85
CA ASP A 133 13.59 -3.59 5.29
C ASP A 133 13.38 -4.59 4.14
N TRP A 134 14.38 -4.66 3.26
CA TRP A 134 14.31 -5.53 2.09
C TRP A 134 14.21 -7.02 2.45
N ASP A 135 13.03 -7.61 2.17
CA ASP A 135 12.67 -9.00 2.47
C ASP A 135 12.67 -9.93 1.23
N TRP A 136 13.60 -9.69 0.30
CA TRP A 136 13.78 -10.48 -0.94
C TRP A 136 12.64 -10.38 -1.96
N ASP A 137 11.69 -9.47 -1.79
CA ASP A 137 10.80 -9.08 -2.89
C ASP A 137 11.61 -8.32 -3.95
N TRP A 138 11.67 -8.89 -5.16
CA TRP A 138 12.41 -8.32 -6.28
C TRP A 138 11.81 -7.00 -6.79
N ARG A 139 10.56 -6.68 -6.45
CA ARG A 139 9.94 -5.39 -6.76
C ARG A 139 10.54 -4.23 -5.95
N CYS A 140 11.32 -4.55 -4.91
CA CYS A 140 12.07 -3.59 -4.12
C CYS A 140 13.53 -3.41 -4.55
N TYR A 141 13.93 -3.96 -5.70
CA TYR A 141 15.29 -3.83 -6.23
C TYR A 141 15.51 -2.54 -7.02
#